data_AF-A0A8T4N1F8-F1
#
_entry.id   AF-A0A8T4N1F8-F1
#
_cell.length_a   1.000
_cell.length_b   1.000
_cell.length_c   1.000
_cell.angle_alpha   90.00
_cell.angle_beta   90.00
_cell.angle_gamma   90.00
#
_symmetry.space_group_name_H-M   'P 1'
#
loop_
_entity.id
_entity.type
_entity.pdbx_description
1 polymer ?
#
loop_
_entity_poly.entity_id
_entity_poly.type
_entity_poly.pdbx_seq_one_letter_code
_entity_poly.pdbx_strand_id
1 'polypeptide(L)'
;MIKKILTNSFLQLCVIYSVLIAVMYFGVISRYALHFQIFALIIALLGIFAISEYKEKEISKKVHYILFVLAILIIIILRVIPYLNSNIPLGYDAGIYKYALEYGLERNDSWIVTGPTMEPAFLYLMEPLKLFFNADFIIKWIFILSIVVLGLALYWCTKLYLGKTPALISLLFYSVSVTQFLTFTFMYFRNVLGLALMLFSIGFLKRYQTTNKRKHLYLFIIFGGILGAVHRPTFYLFGLSYFFYTFGPGWRKRYDFKKYFAYVLYGIIILLIAVSFYIGRFWPAITTIIEPVASSFVDAGESPGTFISFKQYQFLTLAYFTFALIGIFSLLKKRKFDFLVIWALINASIVYFQLFFFNRFIIHLDIILLMFVGLGFSLVIQEKKWVGVGILSLLFISSSYIITKESIGAKNQIITEDDLYLIRELSALTEHNSMIMSFSKEYSPWILAYSNRTIIAPGLFDENKWNEAEWNIFWRGADSEKTIELMSRYDTNRPIYLYTGTKSFNNTCFNQFLEENGRNVYEYNC
;
A
#
# COMPACT_ATOMS: atom_id res chain seq x y z
N MET A 1 -16.20 34.73 -27.42
CA MET A 1 -14.88 34.53 -28.08
C MET A 1 -13.81 34.02 -27.09
N ILE A 2 -13.54 34.73 -25.99
CA ILE A 2 -12.48 34.41 -25.00
C ILE A 2 -12.56 32.96 -24.47
N LYS A 3 -13.73 32.50 -24.02
CA LYS A 3 -13.90 31.12 -23.51
C LYS A 3 -13.50 30.05 -24.53
N LYS A 4 -13.85 30.25 -25.81
CA LYS A 4 -13.52 29.30 -26.90
C LYS A 4 -12.01 29.22 -27.14
N ILE A 5 -11.32 30.37 -27.06
CA ILE A 5 -9.86 30.45 -27.15
C ILE A 5 -9.24 29.67 -25.98
N LEU A 6 -9.65 29.98 -24.74
CA LEU A 6 -9.17 29.29 -23.54
C LEU A 6 -9.39 27.77 -23.60
N THR A 7 -10.57 27.31 -24.02
CA THR A 7 -10.85 25.87 -24.16
C THR A 7 -9.97 25.21 -25.22
N ASN A 8 -9.75 25.86 -26.36
CA ASN A 8 -8.87 25.30 -27.40
C ASN A 8 -7.41 25.25 -26.95
N SER A 9 -6.90 26.32 -26.34
CA SER A 9 -5.53 26.37 -25.79
C SER A 9 -5.34 25.32 -24.69
N PHE A 10 -6.30 25.19 -23.78
CA PHE A 10 -6.29 24.15 -22.75
C PHE A 10 -6.20 22.74 -23.35
N LEU A 11 -7.04 22.42 -24.35
CA LEU A 11 -7.01 21.10 -24.98
C LEU A 11 -5.70 20.84 -25.74
N GLN A 12 -5.14 21.84 -26.41
CA GLN A 12 -3.83 21.72 -27.06
C GLN A 12 -2.72 21.43 -26.05
N LEU A 13 -2.70 22.14 -24.91
CA LEU A 13 -1.73 21.90 -23.85
C LEU A 13 -1.88 20.50 -23.23
N CYS A 14 -3.11 20.02 -23.05
CA CYS A 14 -3.36 18.64 -22.64
C CYS A 14 -2.78 17.63 -23.63
N VAL A 15 -2.97 17.83 -24.94
CA VAL A 15 -2.38 16.95 -25.97
C VAL A 15 -0.86 16.97 -25.90
N ILE A 16 -0.26 18.17 -25.85
CA ILE A 16 1.20 18.33 -25.77
C ILE A 16 1.75 17.62 -24.53
N TYR A 17 1.13 17.85 -23.37
CA TYR A 17 1.49 17.17 -22.12
C TYR A 17 1.43 15.66 -22.27
N SER A 18 0.33 15.12 -22.80
CA SER A 18 0.15 13.67 -22.93
C SER A 18 1.13 13.02 -23.89
N VAL A 19 1.47 13.69 -25.00
CA VAL A 19 2.52 13.22 -25.92
C VAL A 19 3.87 13.22 -25.23
N LEU A 20 4.23 14.29 -24.51
CA LEU A 20 5.50 14.36 -23.79
C LEU A 20 5.63 13.28 -22.72
N ILE A 21 4.55 13.01 -21.95
CA ILE A 21 4.55 11.93 -20.97
C ILE A 21 4.68 10.57 -21.64
N ALA A 22 3.97 10.32 -22.75
CA ALA A 22 4.09 9.06 -23.48
C ALA A 22 5.53 8.84 -24.00
N VAL A 23 6.13 9.87 -24.61
CA VAL A 23 7.53 9.86 -25.09
C VAL A 23 8.52 9.57 -23.95
N MET A 24 8.30 10.18 -22.78
CA MET A 24 9.09 9.93 -21.58
C MET A 24 8.92 8.48 -21.08
N TYR A 25 7.70 7.94 -21.05
CA TYR A 25 7.43 6.55 -20.63
C TYR A 25 8.04 5.53 -21.60
N PHE A 26 8.17 5.85 -22.88
CA PHE A 26 8.91 5.03 -23.84
C PHE A 26 10.44 5.19 -23.75
N GLY A 27 10.95 5.96 -22.78
CA GLY A 27 12.38 6.08 -22.50
C GLY A 27 13.14 7.02 -23.44
N VAL A 28 12.45 7.82 -24.25
CA VAL A 28 13.09 8.73 -25.23
C VAL A 28 13.68 9.96 -24.53
N ILE A 29 13.08 10.42 -23.42
CA ILE A 29 13.51 11.60 -22.66
C ILE A 29 13.45 11.24 -21.16
N SER A 30 14.54 11.45 -20.40
CA SER A 30 14.60 11.04 -18.98
C SER A 30 14.83 12.18 -17.98
N ARG A 31 15.13 13.41 -18.43
CA ARG A 31 15.74 14.44 -17.57
C ARG A 31 14.83 15.59 -17.08
N TYR A 32 13.50 15.50 -16.95
CA TYR A 32 12.71 16.71 -16.56
C TYR A 32 11.41 16.50 -15.75
N ALA A 33 11.26 15.45 -14.93
CA ALA A 33 9.98 15.19 -14.21
C ALA A 33 9.40 16.33 -13.39
N LEU A 34 10.23 17.10 -12.68
CA LEU A 34 9.74 18.23 -11.88
C LEU A 34 9.07 19.31 -12.75
N HIS A 35 9.59 19.52 -13.97
CA HIS A 35 9.01 20.46 -14.94
C HIS A 35 7.64 19.97 -15.43
N PHE A 36 7.45 18.65 -15.57
CA PHE A 36 6.16 18.09 -15.94
C PHE A 36 5.08 18.27 -14.86
N GLN A 37 5.43 18.19 -13.57
CA GLN A 37 4.45 18.42 -12.50
C GLN A 37 3.97 19.88 -12.43
N ILE A 38 4.90 20.83 -12.60
CA ILE A 38 4.54 22.26 -12.68
C ILE A 38 3.67 22.50 -13.91
N PHE A 39 4.02 21.91 -15.05
CA PHE A 39 3.22 22.02 -16.27
C PHE A 39 1.82 21.42 -16.10
N ALA A 40 1.70 20.26 -15.44
CA ALA A 40 0.43 19.63 -15.08
C ALA A 40 -0.44 20.55 -14.21
N LEU A 41 0.15 21.21 -13.20
CA LEU A 41 -0.55 22.16 -12.34
C LEU A 41 -1.07 23.37 -13.13
N ILE A 42 -0.24 23.94 -14.02
CA ILE A 42 -0.64 25.06 -14.89
C ILE A 42 -1.82 24.65 -15.78
N ILE A 43 -1.75 23.48 -16.42
CA ILE A 43 -2.84 22.96 -17.26
C ILE A 43 -4.12 22.78 -16.42
N ALA A 44 -4.01 22.22 -15.22
CA ALA A 44 -5.15 22.00 -14.35
C ALA A 44 -5.81 23.31 -13.92
N LEU A 45 -5.02 24.33 -13.56
CA LEU A 45 -5.52 25.68 -13.23
C LEU A 45 -6.23 26.34 -14.42
N LEU A 46 -5.67 26.23 -15.63
CA LEU A 46 -6.34 26.69 -16.86
C LEU A 46 -7.65 25.93 -17.10
N GLY A 47 -7.67 24.62 -16.83
CA GLY A 47 -8.83 23.75 -16.92
C GLY A 47 -10.03 24.26 -16.10
N ILE A 48 -9.78 24.87 -14.93
CA ILE A 48 -10.83 25.45 -14.07
C ILE A 48 -11.68 26.48 -14.83
N PHE A 49 -11.05 27.30 -15.68
CA PHE A 49 -11.71 28.36 -16.43
C PHE A 49 -12.21 27.88 -17.80
N ALA A 50 -11.52 26.91 -18.39
CA ALA A 50 -11.79 26.41 -19.74
C ALA A 50 -12.95 25.40 -19.82
N ILE A 51 -13.14 24.58 -18.78
CA ILE A 51 -14.02 23.41 -18.83
C ILE A 51 -15.43 23.75 -18.31
N SER A 52 -16.47 23.18 -18.94
CA SER A 52 -17.86 23.28 -18.51
C SER A 52 -18.17 22.35 -17.34
N GLU A 53 -19.33 22.56 -16.70
CA GLU A 53 -19.73 21.67 -15.63
C GLU A 53 -19.98 20.25 -16.12
N TYR A 54 -19.45 19.27 -15.38
CA TYR A 54 -19.72 17.87 -15.68
C TYR A 54 -21.23 17.57 -15.71
N LYS A 55 -21.67 16.97 -16.81
CA LYS A 55 -22.98 16.37 -17.01
C LYS A 55 -22.76 14.91 -17.37
N GLU A 56 -23.34 14.00 -16.58
CA GLU A 56 -23.20 12.58 -16.83
C GLU A 56 -23.74 12.26 -18.22
N LYS A 57 -22.87 11.74 -19.10
CA LYS A 57 -23.23 11.21 -20.40
C LYS A 57 -23.30 9.69 -20.28
N GLU A 58 -24.39 9.12 -20.77
CA GLU A 58 -24.54 7.67 -20.79
C GLU A 58 -23.57 7.06 -21.82
N ILE A 59 -22.67 6.21 -21.33
CA ILE A 59 -21.92 5.27 -22.16
C ILE A 59 -22.85 4.08 -22.44
N SER A 60 -22.78 3.54 -23.66
CA SER A 60 -23.56 2.34 -23.98
C SER A 60 -23.25 1.21 -22.99
N LYS A 61 -24.29 0.53 -22.51
CA LYS A 61 -24.15 -0.52 -21.49
C LYS A 61 -23.14 -1.61 -21.90
N LYS A 62 -23.12 -1.97 -23.19
CA LYS A 62 -22.19 -2.94 -23.77
C LYS A 62 -20.74 -2.47 -23.65
N VAL A 63 -20.43 -1.24 -24.04
CA VAL A 63 -19.07 -0.68 -23.93
C VAL A 63 -18.64 -0.57 -22.47
N HIS A 64 -19.54 -0.13 -21.59
CA HIS A 64 -19.27 -0.06 -20.16
C HIS A 64 -18.87 -1.44 -19.59
N TYR A 65 -19.64 -2.48 -19.90
CA TYR A 65 -19.37 -3.83 -19.41
C TYR A 65 -18.04 -4.39 -19.95
N ILE A 66 -17.77 -4.22 -21.25
CA ILE A 66 -16.52 -4.67 -21.88
C ILE A 66 -15.31 -4.02 -21.20
N LEU A 67 -15.33 -2.69 -21.03
CA LEU A 67 -14.22 -1.97 -20.40
C LEU A 67 -14.07 -2.32 -18.92
N PHE A 68 -15.18 -2.57 -18.22
CA PHE A 68 -15.15 -3.00 -16.83
C PHE A 68 -14.49 -4.37 -16.68
N VAL A 69 -14.92 -5.36 -17.48
CA VAL A 69 -14.33 -6.71 -17.48
C VAL A 69 -12.86 -6.64 -17.90
N LEU A 70 -12.53 -5.87 -18.94
CA LEU A 70 -11.15 -5.67 -19.38
C LEU A 70 -10.26 -5.14 -18.25
N ALA A 71 -10.72 -4.14 -17.49
CA ALA A 71 -9.95 -3.60 -16.38
C ALA A 71 -9.69 -4.66 -15.29
N ILE A 72 -10.69 -5.48 -14.96
CA ILE A 72 -10.53 -6.58 -13.99
C ILE A 72 -9.53 -7.63 -14.51
N LEU A 73 -9.64 -8.01 -15.78
CA LEU A 73 -8.70 -8.95 -16.39
C LEU A 73 -7.26 -8.40 -16.38
N ILE A 74 -7.08 -7.11 -16.69
CA ILE A 74 -5.76 -6.46 -16.64
C ILE A 74 -5.19 -6.47 -15.22
N ILE A 75 -6.01 -6.19 -14.19
CA ILE A 75 -5.57 -6.31 -12.79
C ILE A 75 -5.04 -7.72 -12.54
N ILE A 76 -5.82 -8.76 -12.86
CA ILE A 76 -5.44 -10.15 -12.59
C ILE A 76 -4.18 -10.52 -13.37
N ILE A 77 -4.18 -10.38 -14.69
CA ILE A 77 -3.09 -10.82 -15.57
C ILE A 77 -1.76 -10.20 -15.14
N LEU A 78 -1.71 -8.88 -14.90
CA LEU A 78 -0.48 -8.20 -14.51
C LEU A 78 0.07 -8.65 -13.15
N ARG A 79 -0.76 -9.17 -12.24
CA ARG A 79 -0.30 -9.71 -10.95
C ARG A 79 -0.04 -11.22 -10.98
N VAL A 80 -0.52 -11.93 -12.00
CA VAL A 80 -0.20 -13.35 -12.21
C VAL A 80 1.15 -13.53 -12.91
N ILE A 81 1.53 -12.62 -13.82
CA ILE A 81 2.78 -12.70 -14.59
C ILE A 81 4.02 -13.02 -13.72
N PRO A 82 4.26 -12.36 -12.57
CA PRO A 82 5.43 -12.66 -11.74
C PRO A 82 5.50 -14.11 -11.23
N TYR A 83 4.35 -14.77 -11.12
CA TYR A 83 4.24 -16.15 -10.63
C TYR A 83 4.24 -17.21 -11.74
N LEU A 84 4.37 -16.81 -13.02
CA LEU A 84 4.45 -17.78 -14.12
C LEU A 84 5.75 -18.60 -14.09
N ASN A 85 6.83 -18.02 -13.56
CA ASN A 85 8.18 -18.61 -13.56
C ASN A 85 8.80 -18.76 -12.15
N SER A 86 8.05 -18.47 -11.08
CA SER A 86 8.54 -18.63 -9.72
C SER A 86 7.40 -18.99 -8.77
N ASN A 87 7.70 -19.88 -7.84
CA ASN A 87 6.78 -20.29 -6.78
C ASN A 87 7.03 -19.52 -5.48
N ILE A 88 7.92 -18.54 -5.47
CA ILE A 88 8.17 -17.71 -4.30
C ILE A 88 7.16 -16.54 -4.29
N PRO A 89 6.43 -16.33 -3.18
CA PRO A 89 5.62 -15.13 -2.98
C PRO A 89 6.44 -13.85 -3.15
N LEU A 90 5.89 -12.79 -3.73
CA LEU A 90 6.62 -11.53 -3.83
C LEU A 90 6.72 -10.81 -2.48
N GLY A 91 7.80 -10.05 -2.31
CA GLY A 91 7.90 -9.02 -1.27
C GLY A 91 8.48 -9.49 0.06
N TYR A 92 9.07 -8.53 0.79
CA TYR A 92 9.72 -8.75 2.08
C TYR A 92 8.75 -9.29 3.15
N ASP A 93 7.54 -8.72 3.21
CA ASP A 93 6.55 -9.06 4.24
C ASP A 93 5.93 -10.46 4.04
N ALA A 94 6.16 -11.13 2.91
CA ALA A 94 5.57 -12.44 2.63
C ALA A 94 5.92 -13.49 3.69
N GLY A 95 7.18 -13.52 4.15
CA GLY A 95 7.60 -14.39 5.24
C GLY A 95 6.88 -14.07 6.56
N ILE A 96 6.78 -12.79 6.92
CA ILE A 96 6.05 -12.36 8.13
C ILE A 96 4.58 -12.81 8.05
N TYR A 97 3.93 -12.59 6.91
CA TYR A 97 2.55 -13.01 6.71
C TYR A 97 2.38 -14.51 6.76
N LYS A 98 3.27 -15.28 6.13
CA LYS A 98 3.22 -16.75 6.20
C LYS A 98 3.32 -17.23 7.64
N TYR A 99 4.34 -16.79 8.36
CA TYR A 99 4.54 -17.19 9.75
C TYR A 99 3.33 -16.82 10.62
N ALA A 100 2.81 -15.60 10.47
CA ALA A 100 1.67 -15.14 11.26
C ALA A 100 0.38 -15.89 10.92
N LEU A 101 0.19 -16.28 9.65
CA LEU A 101 -0.94 -17.12 9.25
C LEU A 101 -0.82 -18.52 9.85
N GLU A 102 0.37 -19.13 9.82
CA GLU A 102 0.58 -20.49 10.32
C GLU A 102 0.51 -20.54 11.85
N TYR A 103 1.15 -19.61 12.53
CA TYR A 103 1.40 -19.70 13.97
C TYR A 103 0.81 -18.57 14.80
N GLY A 104 0.36 -17.46 14.20
CA GLY A 104 0.10 -16.21 14.94
C GLY A 104 -1.07 -16.23 15.93
N LEU A 105 -2.00 -17.19 15.82
CA LEU A 105 -3.05 -17.41 16.82
C LEU A 105 -2.73 -18.56 17.80
N GLU A 106 -1.74 -19.39 17.46
CA GLU A 106 -1.36 -20.58 18.24
C GLU A 106 -0.18 -20.28 19.17
N ARG A 107 0.82 -19.55 18.66
CA ARG A 107 2.01 -19.11 19.38
C ARG A 107 1.79 -17.70 19.93
N ASN A 108 2.10 -17.53 21.21
CA ASN A 108 2.03 -16.23 21.88
C ASN A 108 3.34 -15.42 21.71
N ASP A 109 3.89 -15.41 20.50
CA ASP A 109 5.12 -14.68 20.19
C ASP A 109 4.90 -13.18 20.42
N SER A 110 5.82 -12.54 21.14
CA SER A 110 5.59 -11.20 21.66
C SER A 110 5.48 -10.18 20.53
N TRP A 111 6.31 -10.30 19.49
CA TRP A 111 6.27 -9.43 18.31
C TRP A 111 4.97 -9.53 17.50
N ILE A 112 4.19 -10.61 17.63
CA ILE A 112 2.84 -10.76 17.05
C ILE A 112 1.78 -10.22 18.01
N VAL A 113 1.89 -10.61 19.29
CA VAL A 113 0.86 -10.37 20.31
C VAL A 113 0.85 -8.92 20.77
N THR A 114 2.02 -8.37 21.07
CA THR A 114 2.20 -7.00 21.58
C THR A 114 2.92 -6.10 20.58
N GLY A 115 3.59 -6.67 19.58
CA GLY A 115 4.36 -5.91 18.59
C GLY A 115 3.49 -5.14 17.58
N PRO A 116 4.08 -4.12 16.91
CA PRO A 116 3.37 -3.32 15.92
C PRO A 116 3.13 -4.08 14.60
N THR A 117 3.71 -5.27 14.45
CA THR A 117 3.92 -5.93 13.17
C THR A 117 2.69 -6.67 12.66
N MET A 118 1.75 -7.09 13.50
CA MET A 118 0.54 -7.80 13.09
C MET A 118 -0.69 -7.30 13.85
N GLU A 119 -1.75 -6.89 13.16
CA GLU A 119 -3.00 -6.54 13.84
C GLU A 119 -3.90 -7.77 14.07
N PRO A 120 -4.59 -7.88 15.22
CA PRO A 120 -5.34 -9.08 15.59
C PRO A 120 -6.47 -9.42 14.60
N ALA A 121 -7.23 -8.43 14.12
CA ALA A 121 -8.36 -8.73 13.24
C ALA A 121 -7.93 -9.17 11.84
N PHE A 122 -6.70 -8.86 11.42
CA PHE A 122 -6.17 -9.46 10.19
C PHE A 122 -6.09 -10.98 10.34
N LEU A 123 -5.55 -11.49 11.45
CA LEU A 123 -5.47 -12.92 11.71
C LEU A 123 -6.85 -13.56 11.83
N TYR A 124 -7.76 -12.95 12.58
CA TYR A 124 -9.14 -13.46 12.71
C TYR A 124 -9.89 -13.47 11.37
N LEU A 125 -9.62 -12.52 10.47
CA LEU A 125 -10.22 -12.49 9.13
C LEU A 125 -9.67 -13.61 8.24
N MET A 126 -8.41 -13.99 8.43
CA MET A 126 -7.74 -15.02 7.62
C MET A 126 -8.00 -16.44 8.14
N GLU A 127 -8.35 -16.62 9.41
CA GLU A 127 -8.55 -17.95 10.01
C GLU A 127 -9.59 -18.81 9.28
N PRO A 128 -10.78 -18.31 8.88
CA PRO A 128 -11.72 -19.10 8.10
C PRO A 128 -11.17 -19.54 6.74
N LEU A 129 -10.23 -18.77 6.14
CA LEU A 129 -9.61 -19.11 4.88
C LEU A 129 -8.58 -20.24 5.03
N LYS A 130 -7.92 -20.32 6.19
CA LYS A 130 -6.97 -21.40 6.50
C LYS A 130 -7.63 -22.78 6.55
N LEU A 131 -8.93 -22.85 6.78
CA LEU A 131 -9.70 -24.11 6.69
C LEU A 131 -9.72 -24.70 5.27
N PHE A 132 -9.49 -23.87 4.25
CA PHE A 132 -9.58 -24.25 2.84
C PHE A 132 -8.25 -24.12 2.09
N PHE A 133 -7.33 -23.28 2.57
CA PHE A 133 -6.12 -22.89 1.85
C PHE A 133 -4.91 -22.84 2.78
N ASN A 134 -3.75 -23.25 2.28
CA ASN A 134 -2.49 -23.05 2.98
C ASN A 134 -2.03 -21.58 2.94
N ALA A 135 -1.07 -21.22 3.80
CA ALA A 135 -0.58 -19.84 3.90
C ALA A 135 0.00 -19.32 2.57
N ASP A 136 0.76 -20.16 1.83
CA ASP A 136 1.33 -19.81 0.53
C ASP A 136 0.25 -19.47 -0.53
N PHE A 137 -0.88 -20.18 -0.51
CA PHE A 137 -2.01 -19.89 -1.40
C PHE A 137 -2.70 -18.58 -1.02
N ILE A 138 -2.87 -18.33 0.29
CA ILE A 138 -3.48 -17.09 0.79
C ILE A 138 -2.63 -15.88 0.39
N ILE A 139 -1.32 -15.91 0.65
CA ILE A 139 -0.42 -14.78 0.36
C ILE A 139 -0.26 -14.49 -1.14
N LYS A 140 -0.46 -15.48 -2.03
CA LYS A 140 -0.43 -15.27 -3.48
C LYS A 140 -1.81 -14.93 -4.04
N TRP A 141 -2.74 -15.88 -3.98
CA TRP A 141 -3.96 -15.84 -4.77
C TRP A 141 -5.07 -15.06 -4.08
N ILE A 142 -5.24 -15.22 -2.76
CA ILE A 142 -6.20 -14.41 -2.00
C ILE A 142 -5.74 -12.95 -1.94
N PHE A 143 -4.43 -12.70 -1.93
CA PHE A 143 -3.92 -11.34 -2.03
C PHE A 143 -4.23 -10.70 -3.41
N ILE A 144 -4.02 -11.41 -4.52
CA ILE A 144 -4.46 -10.94 -5.86
C ILE A 144 -5.96 -10.65 -5.87
N LEU A 145 -6.77 -11.55 -5.30
CA LEU A 145 -8.21 -11.34 -5.18
C LEU A 145 -8.54 -10.08 -4.36
N SER A 146 -7.80 -9.82 -3.29
CA SER A 146 -7.97 -8.63 -2.46
C SER A 146 -7.66 -7.33 -3.21
N ILE A 147 -6.69 -7.35 -4.13
CA ILE A 147 -6.38 -6.23 -5.03
C ILE A 147 -7.52 -6.01 -6.05
N VAL A 148 -8.15 -7.08 -6.54
CA VAL A 148 -9.35 -6.98 -7.37
C VAL A 148 -10.50 -6.37 -6.56
N VAL A 149 -10.72 -6.83 -5.32
CA VAL A 149 -11.74 -6.28 -4.41
C VAL A 149 -11.49 -4.80 -4.14
N LEU A 150 -10.24 -4.37 -3.96
CA LEU A 150 -9.89 -2.95 -3.85
C LEU A 150 -10.28 -2.16 -5.10
N GLY A 151 -9.99 -2.70 -6.30
CA GLY A 151 -10.43 -2.09 -7.57
C GLY A 151 -11.96 -1.98 -7.68
N LEU A 152 -12.69 -3.01 -7.26
CA LEU A 152 -14.16 -3.00 -7.22
C LEU A 152 -14.70 -1.98 -6.20
N ALA A 153 -14.08 -1.87 -5.03
CA ALA A 153 -14.42 -0.88 -4.02
C ALA A 153 -14.18 0.55 -4.53
N LEU A 154 -13.07 0.77 -5.24
CA LEU A 154 -12.73 2.03 -5.91
C LEU A 154 -13.78 2.39 -6.96
N TYR A 155 -14.13 1.47 -7.87
CA TYR A 155 -15.17 1.68 -8.86
C TYR A 155 -16.51 2.01 -8.19
N TRP A 156 -16.93 1.22 -7.21
CA TRP A 156 -18.21 1.40 -6.54
C TRP A 156 -18.29 2.73 -5.81
N CYS A 157 -17.28 3.07 -5.01
CA CYS A 157 -17.23 4.33 -4.27
C CYS A 157 -17.20 5.52 -5.24
N THR A 158 -16.36 5.48 -6.27
CA THR A 158 -16.30 6.53 -7.31
C THR A 158 -17.65 6.71 -8.00
N LYS A 159 -18.36 5.62 -8.30
CA LYS A 159 -19.67 5.66 -8.94
C LYS A 159 -20.71 6.39 -8.10
N LEU A 160 -20.66 6.23 -6.77
CA LEU A 160 -21.59 6.87 -5.85
C LEU A 160 -21.38 8.38 -5.70
N TYR A 161 -20.13 8.82 -5.82
CA TYR A 161 -19.78 10.23 -5.66
C TYR A 161 -19.75 10.99 -6.99
N LEU A 162 -19.20 10.38 -8.04
CA LEU A 162 -18.80 11.06 -9.28
C LEU A 162 -19.55 10.55 -10.52
N GLY A 163 -20.22 9.41 -10.45
CA GLY A 163 -21.01 8.84 -11.56
C GLY A 163 -20.33 7.66 -12.27
N LYS A 164 -21.03 7.03 -13.22
CA LYS A 164 -20.61 5.76 -13.83
C LYS A 164 -19.36 5.90 -14.71
N THR A 165 -19.27 6.98 -15.47
CA THR A 165 -18.16 7.20 -16.41
C THR A 165 -16.84 7.49 -15.68
N PRO A 166 -16.80 8.39 -14.67
CA PRO A 166 -15.62 8.55 -13.82
C PRO A 166 -15.19 7.25 -13.15
N ALA A 167 -16.14 6.46 -12.62
CA ALA A 167 -15.84 5.20 -11.98
C ALA A 167 -15.13 4.20 -12.91
N LEU A 168 -15.62 4.08 -14.15
CA LEU A 168 -15.04 3.19 -15.15
C LEU A 168 -13.61 3.62 -15.52
N ILE A 169 -13.39 4.92 -15.75
CA ILE A 169 -12.06 5.45 -16.07
C ILE A 169 -11.10 5.27 -14.88
N SER A 170 -11.58 5.49 -13.65
CA SER A 170 -10.76 5.30 -12.44
C SER A 170 -10.32 3.83 -12.29
N LEU A 171 -11.22 2.88 -12.59
CA LEU A 171 -10.90 1.44 -12.58
C LEU A 171 -9.87 1.07 -13.66
N LEU A 172 -9.97 1.65 -14.86
CA LEU A 172 -8.98 1.45 -15.93
C LEU A 172 -7.60 1.96 -15.51
N PHE A 173 -7.50 3.17 -14.95
CA PHE A 173 -6.20 3.67 -14.50
C PHE A 173 -5.68 2.92 -13.27
N TYR A 174 -6.55 2.43 -12.39
CA TYR A 174 -6.15 1.53 -11.30
C TYR A 174 -5.53 0.23 -11.83
N SER A 175 -6.09 -0.35 -12.90
CA SER A 175 -5.58 -1.61 -13.46
C SER A 175 -4.13 -1.49 -13.98
N VAL A 176 -3.74 -0.30 -14.43
CA VAL A 176 -2.41 0.02 -14.95
C VAL A 176 -1.59 0.95 -14.05
N SER A 177 -2.01 1.17 -12.80
CA SER A 177 -1.24 2.00 -11.85
C SER A 177 0.00 1.24 -11.38
N VAL A 178 1.17 1.81 -11.67
CA VAL A 178 2.46 1.28 -11.23
C VAL A 178 2.60 1.34 -9.71
N THR A 179 2.13 2.41 -9.08
CA THR A 179 2.12 2.54 -7.60
C THR A 179 1.32 1.40 -6.94
N GLN A 180 0.16 1.05 -7.49
CA GLN A 180 -0.66 -0.05 -6.98
C GLN A 180 -0.06 -1.42 -7.29
N PHE A 181 0.74 -1.54 -8.36
CA PHE A 181 1.47 -2.76 -8.63
C PHE A 181 2.68 -2.94 -7.70
N LEU A 182 3.45 -1.88 -7.44
CA LEU A 182 4.51 -1.92 -6.43
C LEU A 182 3.93 -2.27 -5.06
N THR A 183 2.74 -1.76 -4.74
CA THR A 183 2.02 -2.14 -3.51
C THR A 183 1.79 -3.65 -3.41
N PHE A 184 1.51 -4.29 -4.54
CA PHE A 184 1.41 -5.75 -4.66
C PHE A 184 2.78 -6.43 -4.56
N THR A 185 3.79 -5.95 -5.30
CA THR A 185 5.14 -6.52 -5.28
C THR A 185 5.77 -6.49 -3.88
N PHE A 186 5.47 -5.46 -3.08
CA PHE A 186 5.94 -5.35 -1.70
C PHE A 186 5.03 -6.03 -0.67
N MET A 187 4.00 -6.75 -1.11
CA MET A 187 3.13 -7.54 -0.24
C MET A 187 2.40 -6.73 0.84
N TYR A 188 1.91 -5.51 0.52
CA TYR A 188 1.16 -4.70 1.49
C TYR A 188 -0.28 -5.18 1.71
N PHE A 189 -0.44 -6.43 2.15
CA PHE A 189 -1.72 -7.13 2.24
C PHE A 189 -2.73 -6.39 3.13
N ARG A 190 -2.33 -6.05 4.35
CA ARG A 190 -3.20 -5.31 5.29
C ARG A 190 -3.61 -3.93 4.77
N ASN A 191 -2.70 -3.25 4.08
CA ASN A 191 -2.99 -1.93 3.51
C ASN A 191 -4.05 -2.04 2.40
N VAL A 192 -3.93 -3.02 1.51
CA VAL A 192 -4.93 -3.27 0.45
C VAL A 192 -6.30 -3.59 1.03
N LEU A 193 -6.37 -4.47 2.04
CA LEU A 193 -7.62 -4.78 2.74
C LEU A 193 -8.17 -3.54 3.46
N GLY A 194 -7.32 -2.79 4.17
CA GLY A 194 -7.68 -1.56 4.85
C GLY A 194 -8.25 -0.51 3.90
N LEU A 195 -7.62 -0.29 2.75
CA LEU A 195 -8.11 0.63 1.72
C LEU A 195 -9.46 0.18 1.13
N ALA A 196 -9.65 -1.12 0.90
CA ALA A 196 -10.92 -1.65 0.43
C ALA A 196 -12.03 -1.41 1.48
N LEU A 197 -11.76 -1.71 2.75
CA LEU A 197 -12.68 -1.46 3.87
C LEU A 197 -13.00 0.03 4.03
N MET A 198 -12.00 0.91 3.91
CA MET A 198 -12.17 2.36 3.93
C MET A 198 -13.10 2.83 2.81
N LEU A 199 -12.86 2.39 1.56
CA LEU A 199 -13.70 2.75 0.42
C LEU A 199 -15.13 2.21 0.56
N PHE A 200 -15.30 0.99 1.07
CA PHE A 200 -16.63 0.44 1.36
C PHE A 200 -17.34 1.27 2.43
N SER A 201 -16.67 1.58 3.54
CA SER A 201 -17.21 2.42 4.61
C SER A 201 -17.68 3.78 4.07
N ILE A 202 -16.80 4.51 3.37
CA ILE A 202 -17.13 5.82 2.77
C ILE A 202 -18.30 5.70 1.78
N GLY A 203 -18.31 4.67 0.93
CA GLY A 203 -19.41 4.43 0.00
C GLY A 203 -20.75 4.13 0.69
N PHE A 204 -20.73 3.39 1.80
CA PHE A 204 -21.93 3.15 2.61
C PHE A 204 -22.43 4.40 3.30
N LEU A 205 -21.54 5.27 3.80
CA LEU A 205 -21.92 6.58 4.34
C LEU A 205 -22.63 7.42 3.27
N LYS A 206 -22.09 7.46 2.04
CA LYS A 206 -22.73 8.16 0.92
C LYS A 206 -24.10 7.58 0.59
N ARG A 207 -24.23 6.25 0.54
CA ARG A 207 -25.51 5.57 0.31
C ARG A 207 -26.53 5.86 1.41
N TYR A 208 -26.11 5.88 2.67
CA TYR A 208 -26.96 6.26 3.78
C TYR A 208 -27.47 7.70 3.59
N GLN A 209 -26.59 8.64 3.26
CA GLN A 209 -26.98 10.04 3.03
C GLN A 209 -27.97 10.23 1.87
N THR A 210 -27.86 9.43 0.81
CA THR A 210 -28.77 9.52 -0.34
C THR A 210 -30.09 8.78 -0.12
N THR A 211 -30.08 7.64 0.59
CA THR A 211 -31.27 6.76 0.69
C THR A 211 -31.97 6.79 2.03
N ASN A 212 -31.32 7.35 3.06
CA ASN A 212 -31.71 7.34 4.47
C ASN A 212 -32.00 5.94 5.06
N LYS A 213 -31.53 4.85 4.41
CA LYS A 213 -31.73 3.48 4.90
C LYS A 213 -30.69 3.11 5.96
N ARG A 214 -31.14 2.79 7.17
CA ARG A 214 -30.29 2.45 8.33
C ARG A 214 -29.31 1.30 8.07
N LYS A 215 -29.63 0.33 7.18
CA LYS A 215 -28.69 -0.74 6.84
C LYS A 215 -27.33 -0.22 6.35
N HIS A 216 -27.33 0.86 5.57
CA HIS A 216 -26.10 1.44 5.04
C HIS A 216 -25.30 2.14 6.14
N LEU A 217 -25.98 2.72 7.13
CA LEU A 217 -25.32 3.26 8.31
C LEU A 217 -24.62 2.16 9.12
N TYR A 218 -25.30 1.04 9.38
CA TYR A 218 -24.68 -0.09 10.09
C TYR A 218 -23.46 -0.63 9.34
N LEU A 219 -23.54 -0.75 8.01
CA LEU A 219 -22.40 -1.16 7.20
C LEU A 219 -21.25 -0.14 7.23
N PHE A 220 -21.55 1.18 7.20
CA PHE A 220 -20.53 2.22 7.40
C PHE A 220 -19.76 2.02 8.72
N ILE A 221 -20.50 1.80 9.82
CA ILE A 221 -19.95 1.62 11.16
C ILE A 221 -19.14 0.32 11.25
N ILE A 222 -19.67 -0.81 10.77
CA ILE A 222 -18.99 -2.10 10.83
C ILE A 222 -17.70 -2.08 10.02
N PHE A 223 -17.74 -1.60 8.76
CA PHE A 223 -16.54 -1.53 7.93
C PHE A 223 -15.52 -0.54 8.49
N GLY A 224 -15.96 0.58 9.06
CA GLY A 224 -15.09 1.54 9.73
C GLY A 224 -14.43 0.98 10.99
N GLY A 225 -15.17 0.21 11.79
CA GLY A 225 -14.63 -0.45 12.99
C GLY A 225 -13.63 -1.55 12.67
N ILE A 226 -13.96 -2.44 11.72
CA ILE A 226 -13.06 -3.51 11.26
C ILE A 226 -11.78 -2.91 10.66
N LEU A 227 -11.88 -1.80 9.93
CA LEU A 227 -10.71 -1.08 9.41
C LEU A 227 -9.68 -0.76 10.50
N GLY A 228 -10.13 -0.25 11.66
CA GLY A 228 -9.24 0.06 12.80
C GLY A 228 -8.56 -1.15 13.42
N ALA A 229 -9.12 -2.34 13.22
CA ALA A 229 -8.56 -3.59 13.70
C ALA A 229 -7.72 -4.34 12.64
N VAL A 230 -7.83 -3.98 11.36
CA VAL A 230 -7.08 -4.62 10.25
C VAL A 230 -5.84 -3.82 9.87
N HIS A 231 -5.92 -2.49 9.86
CA HIS A 231 -4.78 -1.65 9.46
C HIS A 231 -4.87 -0.24 10.06
N ARG A 232 -4.10 -0.01 11.14
CA ARG A 232 -4.13 1.23 11.92
C ARG A 232 -3.80 2.50 11.11
N PRO A 233 -2.77 2.53 10.22
CA PRO A 233 -2.46 3.74 9.45
C PRO A 233 -3.62 4.21 8.56
N THR A 234 -4.31 3.29 7.87
CA THR A 234 -5.49 3.64 7.07
C THR A 234 -6.64 4.12 7.96
N PHE A 235 -6.81 3.50 9.13
CA PHE A 235 -7.83 3.92 10.08
C PHE A 235 -7.58 5.33 10.63
N TYR A 236 -6.33 5.71 10.92
CA TYR A 236 -6.01 7.08 11.34
C TYR A 236 -6.32 8.10 10.27
N LEU A 237 -5.96 7.82 9.01
CA LEU A 237 -6.31 8.69 7.90
C LEU A 237 -7.83 8.79 7.72
N PHE A 238 -8.55 7.67 7.82
CA PHE A 238 -10.01 7.63 7.79
C PHE A 238 -10.64 8.43 8.93
N GLY A 239 -10.17 8.25 10.16
CA GLY A 239 -10.65 8.94 11.35
C GLY A 239 -10.42 10.44 11.28
N LEU A 240 -9.22 10.87 10.85
CA LEU A 240 -8.90 12.28 10.64
C LEU A 240 -9.76 12.89 9.52
N SER A 241 -9.94 12.17 8.41
CA SER A 241 -10.82 12.60 7.32
C SER A 241 -12.28 12.69 7.77
N TYR A 242 -12.75 11.73 8.57
CA TYR A 242 -14.10 11.72 9.10
C TYR A 242 -14.33 12.82 10.14
N PHE A 243 -13.33 13.13 10.96
CA PHE A 243 -13.33 14.26 11.88
C PHE A 243 -13.57 15.54 11.09
N PHE A 244 -12.68 15.91 10.16
CA PHE A 244 -12.86 17.13 9.36
C PHE A 244 -14.13 17.10 8.51
N TYR A 245 -14.58 15.93 8.05
CA TYR A 245 -15.86 15.78 7.35
C TYR A 245 -17.07 16.04 8.25
N THR A 246 -17.01 15.68 9.52
CA THR A 246 -18.10 15.90 10.48
C THR A 246 -18.18 17.37 10.90
N PHE A 247 -17.04 18.06 11.01
CA PHE A 247 -16.96 19.46 11.43
C PHE A 247 -16.98 20.48 10.28
N GLY A 248 -16.54 20.11 9.07
CA GLY A 248 -16.38 21.01 7.92
C GLY A 248 -17.69 21.57 7.32
N PRO A 249 -18.80 20.81 7.22
CA PRO A 249 -20.08 21.32 6.72
C PRO A 249 -20.71 22.40 7.60
N GLY A 250 -20.29 22.48 8.87
CA GLY A 250 -20.73 23.48 9.84
C GLY A 250 -20.39 24.92 9.49
N TRP A 251 -19.50 25.14 8.51
CA TRP A 251 -18.99 26.48 8.17
C TRP A 251 -19.92 27.32 7.28
N ARG A 252 -21.13 26.84 6.92
CA ARG A 252 -21.96 27.52 5.91
C ARG A 252 -23.43 27.78 6.21
N LYS A 253 -24.10 27.09 7.14
CA LYS A 253 -25.53 27.32 7.48
C LYS A 253 -25.87 26.87 8.90
N ARG A 254 -26.99 27.37 9.47
CA ARG A 254 -27.52 27.03 10.81
C ARG A 254 -27.33 25.54 11.11
N TYR A 255 -26.59 25.28 12.17
CA TYR A 255 -26.15 23.96 12.62
C TYR A 255 -27.36 23.07 12.98
N ASP A 256 -27.49 21.90 12.34
CA ASP A 256 -28.39 20.85 12.81
C ASP A 256 -27.66 20.02 13.87
N PHE A 257 -27.84 20.41 15.13
CA PHE A 257 -27.18 19.77 16.27
C PHE A 257 -27.49 18.27 16.37
N LYS A 258 -28.70 17.84 16.00
CA LYS A 258 -29.10 16.42 16.05
C LYS A 258 -28.30 15.60 15.05
N LYS A 259 -28.13 16.11 13.82
CA LYS A 259 -27.34 15.44 12.77
C LYS A 259 -25.86 15.40 13.13
N TYR A 260 -25.33 16.47 13.70
CA TYR A 260 -23.96 16.52 14.19
C TYR A 260 -23.71 15.49 15.30
N PHE A 261 -24.57 15.47 16.32
CA PHE A 261 -24.48 14.51 17.42
C PHE A 261 -24.53 13.06 16.91
N ALA A 262 -25.39 12.79 15.91
CA ALA A 262 -25.45 11.47 15.28
C ALA A 262 -24.13 11.07 14.61
N TYR A 263 -23.47 11.96 13.86
CA TYR A 263 -22.16 11.65 13.24
C TYR A 263 -21.06 11.46 14.28
N VAL A 264 -21.01 12.27 15.33
CA VAL A 264 -20.08 12.06 16.45
C VAL A 264 -20.32 10.69 17.08
N LEU A 265 -21.58 10.33 17.35
CA LEU A 265 -21.95 9.03 17.89
C LEU A 265 -21.49 7.87 16.97
N TYR A 266 -21.64 8.00 15.66
CA TYR A 266 -21.15 6.96 14.74
C TYR A 266 -19.63 6.82 14.79
N GLY A 267 -18.90 7.93 14.89
CA GLY A 267 -17.45 7.92 15.08
C GLY A 267 -17.03 7.24 16.39
N ILE A 268 -17.74 7.51 17.48
CA ILE A 268 -17.52 6.85 18.77
C ILE A 268 -17.77 5.35 18.66
N ILE A 269 -18.86 4.92 18.04
CA ILE A 269 -19.17 3.48 17.87
C ILE A 269 -18.10 2.80 17.01
N ILE A 270 -17.66 3.44 15.93
CA ILE A 270 -16.54 2.94 15.10
C ILE A 270 -15.28 2.74 15.96
N LEU A 271 -14.94 3.71 16.79
CA LEU A 271 -13.78 3.63 17.68
C LEU A 271 -13.94 2.52 18.72
N LEU A 272 -15.13 2.37 19.33
CA LEU A 272 -15.41 1.30 20.30
C LEU A 272 -15.26 -0.09 19.67
N ILE A 273 -15.76 -0.28 18.44
CA ILE A 273 -15.57 -1.55 17.71
C ILE A 273 -14.09 -1.77 17.39
N ALA A 274 -13.36 -0.74 16.95
CA ALA A 274 -11.93 -0.90 16.66
C ALA A 274 -11.15 -1.27 17.93
N VAL A 275 -11.40 -0.58 19.04
CA VAL A 275 -10.74 -0.81 20.33
C VAL A 275 -11.10 -2.16 20.94
N SER A 276 -12.28 -2.71 20.67
CA SER A 276 -12.68 -4.02 21.23
C SER A 276 -11.76 -5.16 20.78
N PHE A 277 -11.11 -5.05 19.62
CA PHE A 277 -10.12 -6.03 19.14
C PHE A 277 -8.78 -5.96 19.87
N TYR A 278 -8.56 -4.92 20.68
CA TYR A 278 -7.34 -4.72 21.46
C TYR A 278 -7.59 -4.86 22.96
N ILE A 279 -8.74 -5.40 23.38
CA ILE A 279 -9.01 -5.68 24.81
C ILE A 279 -7.93 -6.62 25.35
N GLY A 280 -7.33 -6.25 26.48
CA GLY A 280 -6.19 -6.97 27.09
C GLY A 280 -4.83 -6.66 26.45
N ARG A 281 -4.78 -5.91 25.33
CA ARG A 281 -3.56 -5.57 24.58
C ARG A 281 -3.50 -4.10 24.15
N PHE A 282 -4.28 -3.25 24.83
CA PHE A 282 -4.46 -1.85 24.46
C PHE A 282 -3.17 -1.01 24.61
N TRP A 283 -2.42 -1.23 25.69
CA TRP A 283 -1.23 -0.43 25.98
C TRP A 283 -0.14 -0.61 24.90
N PRO A 284 0.28 -1.84 24.53
CA PRO A 284 1.21 -2.05 23.42
C PRO A 284 0.70 -1.49 22.08
N ALA A 285 -0.61 -1.58 21.82
CA ALA A 285 -1.19 -1.06 20.58
C ALA A 285 -1.06 0.46 20.42
N ILE A 286 -0.88 1.20 21.52
CA ILE A 286 -0.67 2.65 21.54
C ILE A 286 0.81 3.00 21.60
N THR A 287 1.56 2.42 22.55
CA THR A 287 2.95 2.83 22.81
C THR A 287 3.87 2.55 21.64
N THR A 288 3.60 1.49 20.87
CA THR A 288 4.36 1.13 19.66
C THR A 288 4.28 2.15 18.52
N ILE A 289 3.38 3.13 18.62
CA ILE A 289 3.24 4.21 17.63
C ILE A 289 3.99 5.46 18.07
N ILE A 290 4.15 5.68 19.38
CA ILE A 290 4.69 6.92 19.94
C ILE A 290 6.15 7.11 19.52
N GLU A 291 6.98 6.08 19.72
CA GLU A 291 8.41 6.16 19.43
C GLU A 291 8.70 6.38 17.93
N PRO A 292 8.10 5.62 16.99
CA PRO A 292 8.25 5.89 15.57
C PRO A 292 7.74 7.28 15.11
N VAL A 293 6.67 7.78 15.74
CA VAL A 293 6.17 9.13 15.46
C VAL A 293 7.17 10.17 16.00
N ALA A 294 7.68 9.98 17.21
CA ALA A 294 8.66 10.86 17.83
C ALA A 294 9.97 10.92 17.03
N SER A 295 10.49 9.76 16.59
CA SER A 295 11.71 9.70 15.77
C SER A 295 11.53 10.32 14.40
N SER A 296 10.32 10.23 13.80
CA SER A 296 10.03 10.87 12.51
C SER A 296 10.04 12.41 12.54
N PHE A 297 9.96 13.03 13.72
CA PHE A 297 10.14 14.48 13.87
C PHE A 297 11.62 14.90 13.90
N VAL A 298 12.53 13.96 14.20
CA VAL A 298 13.97 14.22 14.30
C VAL A 298 14.66 13.89 12.97
N ASP A 299 14.34 12.73 12.37
CA ASP A 299 14.90 12.29 11.09
C ASP A 299 13.78 11.89 10.11
N ALA A 300 13.34 12.86 9.30
CA ALA A 300 12.29 12.66 8.31
C ALA A 300 12.78 11.79 7.15
N GLY A 301 12.34 10.53 7.07
CA GLY A 301 12.45 9.70 5.88
C GLY A 301 13.11 8.32 6.05
N GLU A 302 13.68 8.01 7.21
CA GLU A 302 14.36 6.72 7.47
C GLU A 302 13.46 5.67 8.15
N SER A 303 12.15 5.68 7.87
CA SER A 303 11.27 4.65 8.43
C SER A 303 11.50 3.30 7.73
N PRO A 304 11.76 2.22 8.49
CA PRO A 304 11.81 0.86 7.94
C PRO A 304 10.49 0.47 7.25
N GLY A 305 10.59 -0.33 6.17
CA GLY A 305 9.45 -0.98 5.53
C GLY A 305 8.67 -0.14 4.51
N THR A 306 9.26 0.91 3.92
CA THR A 306 8.65 1.67 2.81
C THR A 306 9.51 1.72 1.57
N PHE A 307 8.97 1.24 0.45
CA PHE A 307 9.73 1.05 -0.79
C PHE A 307 9.36 2.02 -1.93
N ILE A 308 8.30 2.82 -1.76
CA ILE A 308 7.94 3.87 -2.74
C ILE A 308 8.41 5.21 -2.18
N SER A 309 9.49 5.75 -2.75
CA SER A 309 9.96 7.08 -2.37
C SER A 309 9.07 8.18 -2.96
N PHE A 310 9.02 9.35 -2.32
CA PHE A 310 8.31 10.51 -2.87
C PHE A 310 8.75 10.84 -4.30
N LYS A 311 10.07 10.86 -4.55
CA LYS A 311 10.63 11.11 -5.88
C LYS A 311 10.11 10.09 -6.88
N GLN A 312 10.19 8.79 -6.58
CA GLN A 312 9.67 7.75 -7.46
C GLN A 312 8.17 7.96 -7.75
N TYR A 313 7.37 8.23 -6.72
CA TYR A 313 5.94 8.49 -6.88
C TYR A 313 5.63 9.70 -7.77
N GLN A 314 6.43 10.76 -7.68
CA GLN A 314 6.32 11.93 -8.54
C GLN A 314 6.43 11.58 -10.02
N PHE A 315 7.28 10.61 -10.39
CA PHE A 315 7.40 10.12 -11.78
C PHE A 315 6.23 9.21 -12.15
N LEU A 316 5.86 8.25 -11.29
CA LEU A 316 4.86 7.22 -11.59
C LEU A 316 3.45 7.80 -11.83
N THR A 317 3.15 8.95 -11.22
CA THR A 317 1.83 9.59 -11.30
C THR A 317 1.64 10.48 -12.52
N LEU A 318 2.70 10.83 -13.26
CA LEU A 318 2.65 11.84 -14.32
C LEU A 318 1.61 11.56 -15.40
N ALA A 319 1.40 10.29 -15.74
CA ALA A 319 0.40 9.89 -16.75
C ALA A 319 -1.02 10.32 -16.41
N TYR A 320 -1.36 10.51 -15.14
CA TYR A 320 -2.72 10.84 -14.74
C TYR A 320 -2.82 12.05 -13.81
N PHE A 321 -1.70 12.58 -13.33
CA PHE A 321 -1.65 13.67 -12.36
C PHE A 321 -2.43 14.92 -12.80
N THR A 322 -2.22 15.41 -14.03
CA THR A 322 -2.95 16.56 -14.58
C THR A 322 -4.46 16.38 -14.50
N PHE A 323 -4.95 15.19 -14.84
CA PHE A 323 -6.39 14.90 -14.85
C PHE A 323 -6.94 14.71 -13.45
N ALA A 324 -6.15 14.17 -12.51
CA ALA A 324 -6.50 14.14 -11.09
C ALA A 324 -6.71 15.57 -10.56
N LEU A 325 -5.78 16.49 -10.86
CA LEU A 325 -5.88 17.89 -10.45
C LEU A 325 -7.10 18.59 -11.06
N ILE A 326 -7.37 18.38 -12.36
CA ILE A 326 -8.59 18.88 -13.01
C ILE A 326 -9.85 18.38 -12.28
N GLY A 327 -9.89 17.09 -11.93
CA GLY A 327 -10.98 16.49 -11.16
C GLY A 327 -11.19 17.18 -9.81
N ILE A 328 -10.14 17.29 -8.99
CA ILE A 328 -10.18 17.93 -7.67
C ILE A 328 -10.60 19.39 -7.78
N PHE A 329 -9.94 20.16 -8.64
CA PHE A 329 -10.21 21.59 -8.79
C PHE A 329 -11.64 21.86 -9.29
N SER A 330 -12.20 20.98 -10.11
CA SER A 330 -13.61 21.09 -10.51
C SER A 330 -14.57 20.97 -9.33
N LEU A 331 -14.27 20.11 -8.34
CA LEU A 331 -15.09 19.93 -7.13
C LEU A 331 -14.89 21.09 -6.15
N LEU A 332 -13.66 21.55 -5.98
CA LEU A 332 -13.34 22.73 -5.16
C LEU A 332 -14.01 23.99 -5.70
N LYS A 333 -14.02 24.20 -7.03
CA LYS A 333 -14.75 25.31 -7.69
C LYS A 333 -16.24 25.26 -7.38
N LYS A 334 -16.84 24.07 -7.41
CA LYS A 334 -18.25 23.84 -7.03
C LYS A 334 -18.48 23.89 -5.51
N ARG A 335 -17.41 24.12 -4.73
CA ARG A 335 -17.38 24.14 -3.27
C ARG A 335 -18.02 22.90 -2.64
N LYS A 336 -17.88 21.74 -3.29
CA LYS A 336 -18.35 20.44 -2.81
C LYS A 336 -17.27 19.79 -1.96
N PHE A 337 -17.24 20.16 -0.68
CA PHE A 337 -16.36 19.54 0.32
C PHE A 337 -17.01 18.27 0.87
N ASP A 338 -17.02 17.23 0.06
CA ASP A 338 -17.44 15.91 0.52
C ASP A 338 -16.26 15.13 1.14
N PHE A 339 -16.55 13.92 1.62
CA PHE A 339 -15.55 13.08 2.28
C PHE A 339 -14.33 12.84 1.38
N LEU A 340 -14.52 12.61 0.07
CA LEU A 340 -13.42 12.32 -0.86
C LEU A 340 -12.47 13.51 -0.99
N VAL A 341 -13.01 14.72 -1.12
CA VAL A 341 -12.20 15.95 -1.18
C VAL A 341 -11.42 16.16 0.12
N ILE A 342 -12.06 15.97 1.28
CA ILE A 342 -11.40 16.13 2.59
C ILE A 342 -10.29 15.10 2.77
N TRP A 343 -10.55 13.83 2.45
CA TRP A 343 -9.55 12.77 2.47
C TRP A 343 -8.37 13.12 1.57
N ALA A 344 -8.63 13.59 0.35
CA ALA A 344 -7.58 13.97 -0.60
C ALA A 344 -6.71 15.12 -0.07
N LEU A 345 -7.30 16.15 0.52
CA LEU A 345 -6.57 17.32 1.03
C LEU A 345 -5.69 16.94 2.22
N ILE A 346 -6.22 16.16 3.17
CA ILE A 346 -5.47 15.69 4.34
C ILE A 346 -4.32 14.81 3.89
N ASN A 347 -4.60 13.83 3.03
CA ASN A 347 -3.60 12.88 2.57
C ASN A 347 -2.52 13.54 1.71
N ALA A 348 -2.90 14.45 0.82
CA ALA A 348 -1.95 15.26 0.07
C ALA A 348 -1.07 16.10 1.01
N SER A 349 -1.64 16.70 2.05
CA SER A 349 -0.85 17.45 3.05
C SER A 349 0.19 16.55 3.73
N ILE A 350 -0.20 15.35 4.15
CA ILE A 350 0.73 14.37 4.73
C ILE A 350 1.88 14.04 3.77
N VAL A 351 1.55 13.74 2.50
CA VAL A 351 2.55 13.31 1.52
C VAL A 351 3.47 14.43 1.05
N TYR A 352 2.92 15.61 0.73
CA TYR A 352 3.70 16.73 0.18
C TYR A 352 4.53 17.46 1.24
N PHE A 353 4.04 17.58 2.47
CA PHE A 353 4.84 18.10 3.58
C PHE A 353 5.70 17.03 4.25
N GLN A 354 5.71 15.81 3.70
CA GLN A 354 6.52 14.68 4.19
C GLN A 354 6.36 14.45 5.70
N LEU A 355 5.11 14.50 6.18
CA LEU A 355 4.79 14.27 7.58
C LEU A 355 5.06 12.79 7.96
N PHE A 356 4.87 12.44 9.23
CA PHE A 356 5.08 11.09 9.77
C PHE A 356 4.56 9.97 8.83
N PHE A 357 5.44 9.02 8.52
CA PHE A 357 5.15 7.87 7.65
C PHE A 357 4.61 8.19 6.25
N PHE A 358 4.91 9.37 5.69
CA PHE A 358 4.34 9.82 4.41
C PHE A 358 4.49 8.79 3.27
N ASN A 359 5.59 8.04 3.21
CA ASN A 359 5.79 7.01 2.18
C ASN A 359 4.68 5.94 2.18
N ARG A 360 4.10 5.60 3.34
CA ARG A 360 2.95 4.66 3.44
C ARG A 360 1.65 5.29 2.94
N PHE A 361 1.52 6.60 3.10
CA PHE A 361 0.37 7.37 2.67
C PHE A 361 0.36 7.68 1.17
N ILE A 362 1.48 7.52 0.46
CA ILE A 362 1.55 7.55 -1.00
C ILE A 362 0.53 6.60 -1.64
N ILE A 363 0.41 5.37 -1.11
CA ILE A 363 -0.52 4.36 -1.64
C ILE A 363 -1.97 4.84 -1.52
N HIS A 364 -2.29 5.49 -0.39
CA HIS A 364 -3.62 6.06 -0.14
C HIS A 364 -3.87 7.26 -1.07
N LEU A 365 -2.85 8.09 -1.29
CA LEU A 365 -2.95 9.29 -2.12
C LEU A 365 -3.20 8.87 -3.56
N ASP A 366 -2.52 7.83 -4.02
CA ASP A 366 -2.70 7.27 -5.34
C ASP A 366 -4.15 6.81 -5.60
N ILE A 367 -4.74 6.05 -4.68
CA ILE A 367 -6.13 5.61 -4.78
C ILE A 367 -7.09 6.80 -4.95
N ILE A 368 -6.99 7.82 -4.10
CA ILE A 368 -7.90 8.96 -4.16
C ILE A 368 -7.64 9.84 -5.40
N LEU A 369 -6.39 9.97 -5.84
CA LEU A 369 -6.07 10.64 -7.10
C LEU A 369 -6.70 9.90 -8.29
N LEU A 370 -6.60 8.56 -8.35
CA LEU A 370 -7.21 7.73 -9.40
C LEU A 370 -8.73 7.93 -9.50
N MET A 371 -9.42 8.14 -8.37
CA MET A 371 -10.85 8.48 -8.39
C MET A 371 -11.12 9.83 -9.09
N PHE A 372 -10.25 10.83 -8.88
CA PHE A 372 -10.38 12.14 -9.53
C PHE A 372 -9.89 12.15 -10.96
N VAL A 373 -8.96 11.28 -11.34
CA VAL A 373 -8.58 11.04 -12.74
C VAL A 373 -9.81 10.70 -13.56
N GLY A 374 -10.68 9.83 -13.04
CA GLY A 374 -11.95 9.51 -13.68
C GLY A 374 -12.81 10.73 -13.98
N LEU A 375 -12.93 11.65 -13.03
CA LEU A 375 -13.69 12.89 -13.21
C LEU A 375 -12.99 13.84 -14.20
N GLY A 376 -11.68 14.03 -14.08
CA GLY A 376 -10.90 14.90 -14.96
C GLY A 376 -10.98 14.48 -16.42
N PHE A 377 -10.80 13.19 -16.73
CA PHE A 377 -10.98 12.70 -18.10
C PHE A 377 -12.42 12.81 -18.58
N SER A 378 -13.40 12.52 -17.72
CA SER A 378 -14.82 12.65 -18.07
C SER A 378 -15.18 14.08 -18.49
N LEU A 379 -14.59 15.07 -17.82
CA LEU A 379 -14.72 16.49 -18.17
C LEU A 379 -14.11 16.81 -19.53
N VAL A 380 -12.88 16.36 -19.80
CA VAL A 380 -12.19 16.61 -21.09
C VAL A 380 -12.93 15.92 -22.25
N ILE A 381 -13.41 14.69 -22.06
CA ILE A 381 -14.23 13.95 -23.04
C ILE A 381 -15.56 14.67 -23.30
N GLN A 382 -16.15 15.27 -22.27
CA GLN A 382 -17.39 16.03 -22.43
C GLN A 382 -17.18 17.27 -23.32
N GLU A 383 -16.05 17.99 -23.15
CA GLU A 383 -15.70 19.15 -23.96
C GLU A 383 -15.43 18.80 -25.41
N LYS A 384 -14.51 17.85 -25.66
CA LYS A 384 -14.22 17.34 -27.01
C LYS A 384 -13.94 15.85 -26.97
N LYS A 385 -14.97 15.06 -27.32
CA LYS A 385 -14.97 13.59 -27.25
C LYS A 385 -13.73 12.95 -27.86
N TRP A 386 -13.44 13.24 -29.13
CA TRP A 386 -12.31 12.61 -29.85
C TRP A 386 -10.96 12.94 -29.22
N VAL A 387 -10.74 14.20 -28.81
CA VAL A 387 -9.49 14.62 -28.17
C VAL A 387 -9.35 13.97 -26.80
N GLY A 388 -10.40 14.00 -25.96
CA GLY A 388 -10.38 13.40 -24.64
C GLY A 388 -10.17 11.89 -24.67
N VAL A 389 -10.82 11.18 -25.60
CA VAL A 389 -10.63 9.73 -25.78
C VAL A 389 -9.22 9.44 -26.31
N GLY A 390 -8.72 10.21 -27.28
CA GLY A 390 -7.35 10.04 -27.81
C GLY A 390 -6.29 10.21 -26.72
N ILE A 391 -6.42 11.24 -25.88
CA ILE A 391 -5.52 11.48 -24.74
C ILE A 391 -5.62 10.34 -23.72
N LEU A 392 -6.83 9.92 -23.36
CA LEU A 392 -7.07 8.79 -22.46
C LEU A 392 -6.39 7.52 -22.97
N SER A 393 -6.61 7.15 -24.24
CA SER A 393 -6.03 5.97 -24.86
C SER A 393 -4.50 6.02 -24.90
N LEU A 394 -3.92 7.16 -25.31
CA LEU A 394 -2.47 7.35 -25.36
C LEU A 394 -1.83 7.13 -23.98
N LEU A 395 -2.39 7.77 -22.95
CA LEU A 395 -1.86 7.68 -21.59
C LEU A 395 -2.08 6.29 -20.99
N PHE A 396 -3.25 5.69 -21.22
CA PHE A 396 -3.53 4.32 -20.80
C PHE A 396 -2.56 3.31 -21.43
N ILE A 397 -2.28 3.42 -22.73
CA ILE A 397 -1.32 2.57 -23.43
C ILE A 397 0.10 2.78 -22.87
N SER A 398 0.51 4.03 -22.68
CA SER A 398 1.83 4.33 -22.10
C SER A 398 2.00 3.77 -20.69
N SER A 399 0.99 3.91 -19.82
CA SER A 399 1.00 3.32 -18.48
C SER A 399 0.98 1.80 -18.56
N SER A 400 0.19 1.21 -19.48
CA SER A 400 0.15 -0.25 -19.73
C SER A 400 1.51 -0.80 -20.13
N TYR A 401 2.27 -0.07 -20.94
CA TYR A 401 3.63 -0.45 -21.33
C TYR A 401 4.56 -0.50 -20.11
N ILE A 402 4.59 0.57 -19.31
CA ILE A 402 5.43 0.61 -18.10
C ILE A 402 5.05 -0.51 -17.13
N ILE A 403 3.76 -0.65 -16.80
CA ILE A 403 3.34 -1.66 -15.82
C ILE A 403 3.62 -3.09 -16.32
N THR A 404 3.52 -3.34 -17.62
CA THR A 404 3.88 -4.66 -18.18
C THR A 404 5.37 -4.93 -18.03
N LYS A 405 6.22 -3.92 -18.26
CA LYS A 405 7.67 -4.02 -18.05
C LYS A 405 7.99 -4.28 -16.57
N GLU A 406 7.37 -3.55 -15.65
CA GLU A 406 7.52 -3.76 -14.21
C GLU A 406 7.03 -5.16 -13.79
N SER A 407 5.92 -5.63 -14.35
CA SER A 407 5.34 -6.94 -14.07
C SER A 407 6.23 -8.09 -14.52
N ILE A 408 6.79 -8.02 -15.73
CA ILE A 408 7.76 -9.00 -16.24
C ILE A 408 9.09 -8.92 -15.46
N GLY A 409 9.48 -7.70 -15.08
CA GLY A 409 10.72 -7.43 -14.33
C GLY A 409 10.64 -7.70 -12.84
N ALA A 410 9.44 -7.92 -12.29
CA ALA A 410 9.21 -8.27 -10.89
C ALA A 410 9.69 -9.70 -10.60
N LYS A 411 11.01 -9.89 -10.62
CA LYS A 411 11.65 -11.06 -10.03
C LYS A 411 11.69 -10.89 -8.51
N ASN A 412 11.74 -11.99 -7.77
CA ASN A 412 11.97 -11.98 -6.33
C ASN A 412 13.37 -11.43 -6.04
N GLN A 413 13.47 -10.11 -5.88
CA GLN A 413 14.75 -9.41 -5.71
C GLN A 413 15.41 -9.70 -4.35
N ILE A 414 14.67 -10.29 -3.42
CA ILE A 414 15.13 -10.52 -2.04
C ILE A 414 15.66 -11.94 -1.83
N ILE A 415 15.03 -12.95 -2.46
CA ILE A 415 15.35 -14.35 -2.25
C ILE A 415 15.22 -15.14 -3.56
N THR A 416 16.15 -16.06 -3.84
CA THR A 416 16.07 -16.97 -4.98
C THR A 416 15.42 -18.31 -4.61
N GLU A 417 15.08 -19.14 -5.61
CA GLU A 417 14.57 -20.50 -5.36
C GLU A 417 15.59 -21.35 -4.57
N ASP A 418 16.88 -21.27 -4.92
CA ASP A 418 17.94 -21.96 -4.16
C ASP A 418 18.05 -21.47 -2.70
N ASP A 419 17.91 -20.16 -2.46
CA ASP A 419 17.95 -19.61 -1.12
C ASP A 419 16.79 -20.16 -0.29
N LEU A 420 15.57 -20.18 -0.86
CA LEU A 420 14.38 -20.69 -0.19
C LEU A 420 14.47 -22.21 0.03
N TYR A 421 15.02 -22.96 -0.92
CA TYR A 421 15.28 -24.39 -0.79
C TYR A 421 16.19 -24.66 0.41
N LEU A 422 17.36 -24.02 0.46
CA LEU A 422 18.31 -24.17 1.55
C LEU A 422 17.70 -23.79 2.91
N ILE A 423 16.94 -22.68 2.97
CA ILE A 423 16.26 -22.27 4.21
C ILE A 423 15.30 -23.35 4.73
N ARG A 424 14.58 -24.05 3.85
CA ARG A 424 13.65 -25.14 4.24
C ARG A 424 14.41 -26.34 4.79
N GLU A 425 15.53 -26.69 4.15
CA GLU A 425 16.37 -27.82 4.53
C GLU A 425 17.10 -27.61 5.86
N LEU A 426 17.28 -26.36 6.33
CA LEU A 426 17.87 -26.08 7.66
C LEU A 426 17.19 -26.86 8.80
N SER A 427 15.89 -27.12 8.67
CA SER A 427 15.13 -27.90 9.66
C SER A 427 15.51 -29.38 9.73
N ALA A 428 16.06 -29.94 8.65
CA ALA A 428 16.54 -31.31 8.57
C ALA A 428 18.05 -31.39 8.83
N LEU A 429 18.79 -30.32 8.53
CA LEU A 429 20.25 -30.28 8.58
C LEU A 429 20.80 -29.83 9.95
N THR A 430 20.01 -29.14 10.76
CA THR A 430 20.43 -28.63 12.09
C THR A 430 19.66 -29.29 13.22
N GLU A 431 20.17 -29.24 14.45
CA GLU A 431 19.49 -29.80 15.62
C GLU A 431 18.11 -29.16 15.85
N HIS A 432 17.18 -29.93 16.43
CA HIS A 432 15.80 -29.48 16.62
C HIS A 432 15.67 -28.22 17.50
N ASN A 433 16.56 -28.04 18.48
CA ASN A 433 16.58 -26.88 19.37
C ASN A 433 17.50 -25.75 18.88
N SER A 434 18.07 -25.83 17.68
CA SER A 434 18.99 -24.81 17.17
C SER A 434 18.31 -23.45 16.96
N MET A 435 19.13 -22.41 16.85
CA MET A 435 18.72 -21.06 16.43
C MET A 435 19.41 -20.71 15.12
N ILE A 436 18.68 -20.03 14.24
CA ILE A 436 19.24 -19.51 12.99
C ILE A 436 19.39 -18.00 13.12
N MET A 437 20.63 -17.52 13.10
CA MET A 437 20.94 -16.10 12.96
C MET A 437 20.87 -15.69 11.49
N SER A 438 20.17 -14.60 11.21
CA SER A 438 20.12 -14.01 9.88
C SER A 438 21.19 -12.95 9.72
N PHE A 439 21.97 -13.03 8.63
CA PHE A 439 22.97 -12.00 8.32
C PHE A 439 22.36 -10.63 8.03
N SER A 440 21.09 -10.57 7.63
CA SER A 440 20.48 -9.31 7.20
C SER A 440 18.99 -9.26 7.50
N LYS A 441 18.44 -8.05 7.61
CA LYS A 441 17.00 -7.84 7.81
C LYS A 441 16.21 -8.50 6.70
N GLU A 442 16.68 -8.43 5.46
CA GLU A 442 16.03 -8.91 4.25
C GLU A 442 15.73 -10.41 4.26
N TYR A 443 16.66 -11.25 4.72
CA TYR A 443 16.45 -12.70 4.82
C TYR A 443 15.61 -13.11 6.04
N SER A 444 15.50 -12.24 7.05
CA SER A 444 14.94 -12.58 8.35
C SER A 444 13.48 -13.10 8.27
N PRO A 445 12.55 -12.45 7.55
CA PRO A 445 11.19 -12.99 7.36
C PRO A 445 11.14 -14.38 6.72
N TRP A 446 12.05 -14.65 5.78
CA TRP A 446 12.07 -15.90 5.03
C TRP A 446 12.56 -17.04 5.90
N ILE A 447 13.66 -16.81 6.64
CA ILE A 447 14.18 -17.78 7.61
C ILE A 447 13.11 -18.06 8.68
N LEU A 448 12.49 -17.01 9.24
CA LEU A 448 11.42 -17.15 10.23
C LEU A 448 10.30 -18.08 9.73
N ALA A 449 9.83 -17.87 8.51
CA ALA A 449 8.65 -18.55 8.00
C ALA A 449 8.91 -19.95 7.46
N TYR A 450 10.13 -20.24 6.99
CA TYR A 450 10.40 -21.49 6.25
C TYR A 450 11.43 -22.40 6.92
N SER A 451 12.27 -21.91 7.85
CA SER A 451 13.26 -22.76 8.52
C SER A 451 12.71 -23.64 9.63
N ASN A 452 11.50 -23.34 10.13
CA ASN A 452 10.94 -23.99 11.33
C ASN A 452 11.93 -24.01 12.52
N ARG A 453 12.70 -22.93 12.66
CA ARG A 453 13.65 -22.70 13.76
C ARG A 453 13.38 -21.33 14.39
N THR A 454 13.83 -21.19 15.63
CA THR A 454 13.90 -19.86 16.26
C THR A 454 14.94 -19.03 15.53
N ILE A 455 14.62 -17.76 15.29
CA ILE A 455 15.48 -16.87 14.51
C ILE A 455 16.05 -15.76 15.37
N ILE A 456 17.35 -15.46 15.19
CA ILE A 456 17.98 -14.23 15.65
C ILE A 456 18.07 -13.28 14.45
N ALA A 457 17.37 -12.15 14.51
CA ALA A 457 17.22 -11.26 13.36
C ALA A 457 17.62 -9.82 13.70
N PRO A 458 18.41 -9.12 12.86
CA PRO A 458 18.86 -7.78 13.17
C PRO A 458 17.72 -6.77 13.31
N GLY A 459 17.45 -6.31 14.53
CA GLY A 459 16.38 -5.33 14.81
C GLY A 459 14.97 -5.85 14.55
N LEU A 460 14.75 -7.17 14.53
CA LEU A 460 13.46 -7.80 14.25
C LEU A 460 13.20 -8.98 15.19
N PHE A 461 11.91 -9.22 15.50
CA PHE A 461 11.41 -10.38 16.26
C PHE A 461 11.96 -10.48 17.70
N ASP A 462 11.55 -11.55 18.41
CA ASP A 462 11.71 -11.66 19.86
C ASP A 462 13.17 -11.88 20.31
N GLU A 463 13.99 -12.59 19.52
CA GLU A 463 15.37 -12.92 19.89
C GLU A 463 16.39 -11.84 19.47
N ASN A 464 15.95 -10.66 19.03
CA ASN A 464 16.87 -9.56 18.81
C ASN A 464 17.29 -8.93 20.15
N LYS A 465 18.44 -9.34 20.67
CA LYS A 465 19.00 -8.82 21.93
C LYS A 465 20.01 -7.68 21.73
N TRP A 466 20.34 -7.38 20.48
CA TRP A 466 21.37 -6.41 20.13
C TRP A 466 20.76 -5.15 19.50
N ASN A 467 21.38 -4.01 19.76
CA ASN A 467 21.07 -2.75 19.10
C ASN A 467 21.84 -2.61 17.77
N GLU A 468 21.55 -1.55 17.00
CA GLU A 468 22.15 -1.35 15.69
C GLU A 468 23.68 -1.16 15.72
N ALA A 469 24.22 -0.52 16.76
CA ALA A 469 25.66 -0.35 16.91
C ALA A 469 26.36 -1.69 17.15
N GLU A 470 25.76 -2.56 17.97
CA GLU A 470 26.25 -3.91 18.27
C GLU A 470 26.21 -4.81 17.03
N TRP A 471 25.12 -4.76 16.25
CA TRP A 471 25.06 -5.44 14.94
C TRP A 471 26.16 -4.96 13.99
N ASN A 472 26.41 -3.65 13.93
CA ASN A 472 27.49 -3.10 13.12
C ASN A 472 28.87 -3.56 13.60
N ILE A 473 29.08 -3.72 14.90
CA ILE A 473 30.31 -4.29 15.47
C ILE A 473 30.46 -5.76 15.02
N PHE A 474 29.40 -6.57 15.15
CA PHE A 474 29.41 -7.97 14.74
C PHE A 474 29.74 -8.15 13.25
N TRP A 475 29.16 -7.32 12.37
CA TRP A 475 29.40 -7.41 10.93
C TRP A 475 30.75 -6.88 10.48
N ARG A 476 31.33 -5.91 11.20
CA ARG A 476 32.59 -5.27 10.82
C ARG A 476 33.80 -5.82 11.57
N GLY A 477 33.58 -6.52 12.68
CA GLY A 477 34.61 -6.95 13.62
C GLY A 477 35.07 -8.38 13.35
N ALA A 478 36.36 -8.53 13.07
CA ALA A 478 37.08 -9.81 13.21
C ALA A 478 37.52 -10.08 14.67
N ASP A 479 37.03 -9.28 15.62
CA ASP A 479 37.38 -9.36 17.03
C ASP A 479 36.59 -10.50 17.70
N SER A 480 37.27 -11.61 17.94
CA SER A 480 36.68 -12.81 18.53
C SER A 480 36.18 -12.56 19.94
N GLU A 481 36.83 -11.70 20.73
CA GLU A 481 36.41 -11.41 22.11
C GLU A 481 35.04 -10.72 22.12
N LYS A 482 34.86 -9.69 21.27
CA LYS A 482 33.56 -9.01 21.13
C LYS A 482 32.49 -9.93 20.57
N THR A 483 32.86 -10.82 19.65
CA THR A 483 31.93 -11.81 19.12
C THR A 483 31.43 -12.73 20.24
N ILE A 484 32.33 -13.26 21.06
CA ILE A 484 32.00 -14.10 22.21
C ILE A 484 31.11 -13.34 23.20
N GLU A 485 31.44 -12.08 23.52
CA GLU A 485 30.63 -11.24 24.42
C GLU A 485 29.21 -11.02 23.91
N LEU A 486 29.06 -10.73 22.61
CA LEU A 486 27.74 -10.53 22.00
C LEU A 486 26.94 -11.84 21.98
N MET A 487 27.60 -12.95 21.64
CA MET A 487 26.99 -14.27 21.54
C MET A 487 26.62 -14.86 22.91
N SER A 488 27.32 -14.50 23.99
CA SER A 488 27.01 -14.97 25.34
C SER A 488 25.67 -14.47 25.89
N ARG A 489 25.01 -13.53 25.21
CA ARG A 489 23.64 -13.08 25.54
C ARG A 489 22.57 -14.07 25.07
N TYR A 490 22.93 -15.01 24.20
CA TYR A 490 22.07 -16.08 23.73
C TYR A 490 22.22 -17.34 24.59
N ASP A 491 21.22 -18.23 24.53
CA ASP A 491 21.26 -19.48 25.28
C ASP A 491 22.37 -20.38 24.73
N THR A 492 23.43 -20.57 25.51
CA THR A 492 24.60 -21.38 25.15
C THR A 492 24.28 -22.87 25.03
N ASN A 493 23.11 -23.32 25.49
CA ASN A 493 22.67 -24.72 25.34
C ASN A 493 22.02 -25.00 23.97
N ARG A 494 21.90 -23.98 23.12
CA ARG A 494 21.29 -24.09 21.78
C ARG A 494 22.35 -23.81 20.72
N PRO A 495 22.59 -24.74 19.78
CA PRO A 495 23.45 -24.48 18.63
C PRO A 495 22.97 -23.27 17.83
N ILE A 496 23.89 -22.42 17.38
CA ILE A 496 23.57 -21.23 16.59
C ILE A 496 24.22 -21.34 15.21
N TYR A 497 23.39 -21.26 14.18
CA TYR A 497 23.82 -21.24 12.80
C TYR A 497 23.57 -19.86 12.18
N LEU A 498 24.53 -19.32 11.44
CA LEU A 498 24.41 -18.05 10.72
C LEU A 498 24.15 -18.32 9.24
N TYR A 499 23.00 -17.87 8.74
CA TYR A 499 22.67 -17.89 7.31
C TYR A 499 23.08 -16.57 6.65
N THR A 500 24.00 -16.62 5.69
CA THR A 500 24.51 -15.42 4.99
C THR A 500 24.03 -15.29 3.54
N GLY A 501 23.32 -16.29 3.03
CA GLY A 501 22.99 -16.37 1.61
C GLY A 501 24.28 -16.39 0.78
N THR A 502 24.35 -15.55 -0.25
CA THR A 502 25.53 -15.45 -1.14
C THR A 502 26.66 -14.58 -0.60
N LYS A 503 26.48 -13.96 0.57
CA LYS A 503 27.50 -13.10 1.18
C LYS A 503 28.54 -13.95 1.89
N SER A 504 29.81 -13.61 1.71
CA SER A 504 30.88 -14.16 2.54
C SER A 504 30.87 -13.51 3.91
N PHE A 505 31.18 -14.30 4.93
CA PHE A 505 31.37 -13.83 6.28
C PHE A 505 32.68 -14.39 6.82
N ASN A 506 33.48 -13.54 7.45
CA ASN A 506 34.78 -13.92 7.99
C ASN A 506 34.84 -13.54 9.47
N ASN A 507 34.71 -14.55 10.32
CA ASN A 507 34.83 -14.44 11.76
C ASN A 507 35.34 -15.78 12.30
N THR A 508 36.40 -15.75 13.12
CA THR A 508 37.06 -16.98 13.61
C THR A 508 36.16 -17.83 14.51
N CYS A 509 35.08 -17.27 15.05
CA CYS A 509 34.11 -18.01 15.86
C CYS A 509 33.03 -18.71 15.04
N PHE A 510 33.01 -18.54 13.72
CA PHE A 510 32.03 -19.13 12.82
C PHE A 510 32.73 -20.00 11.78
N ASN A 511 32.56 -21.31 11.90
CA ASN A 511 33.07 -22.26 10.91
C ASN A 511 32.02 -22.51 9.84
N GLN A 512 32.45 -22.65 8.59
CA GLN A 512 31.53 -23.00 7.50
C GLN A 512 30.93 -24.38 7.78
N PHE A 513 29.61 -24.42 7.91
CA PHE A 513 28.84 -25.64 8.18
C PHE A 513 28.35 -26.26 6.88
N LEU A 514 27.82 -25.43 5.98
CA LEU A 514 27.25 -25.86 4.72
C LEU A 514 27.45 -24.79 3.65
N GLU A 515 27.77 -25.22 2.43
CA GLU A 515 27.72 -24.40 1.23
C GLU A 515 27.00 -25.16 0.13
N GLU A 516 25.90 -24.58 -0.36
CA GLU A 516 25.12 -25.15 -1.45
C GLU A 516 24.80 -24.08 -2.49
N ASN A 517 25.20 -24.31 -3.74
CA ASN A 517 25.06 -23.35 -4.82
C ASN A 517 25.61 -21.94 -4.49
N GLY A 518 26.70 -21.87 -3.70
CA GLY A 518 27.30 -20.61 -3.24
C GLY A 518 26.51 -19.88 -2.14
N ARG A 519 25.58 -20.57 -1.47
CA ARG A 519 24.88 -20.05 -0.28
C ARG A 519 25.49 -20.68 0.96
N ASN A 520 25.88 -19.83 1.91
CA ASN A 520 26.66 -20.27 3.06
C ASN A 520 25.83 -20.27 4.34
N VAL A 521 26.05 -21.31 5.13
CA VAL A 521 25.62 -21.43 6.51
C VAL A 521 26.86 -21.69 7.35
N TYR A 522 27.01 -20.93 8.43
CA TYR A 522 28.12 -21.07 9.38
C TYR A 522 27.60 -21.55 10.73
N GLU A 523 28.41 -22.26 11.49
CA GLU A 523 28.12 -22.71 12.86
C GLU A 523 29.02 -21.97 13.85
N TYR A 524 28.41 -21.45 14.90
CA TYR A 524 29.11 -20.81 16.01
C TYR A 524 29.82 -21.87 16.87
N ASN A 525 31.14 -21.73 17.05
CA ASN A 525 32.01 -22.71 17.72
C ASN A 525 32.89 -22.14 18.84
N CYS A 526 32.71 -20.86 19.14
CA CYS A 526 33.12 -20.28 20.41
C CYS A 526 31.91 -20.34 21.38
#